data_AF-A0A6M1RKK7-F1
#
_entry.id   AF-A0A6M1RKK7-F1
#
_cell.length_a   1.000
_cell.length_b   1.000
_cell.length_c   1.000
_cell.angle_alpha   90.00
_cell.angle_beta   90.00
_cell.angle_gamma   90.00
#
_symmetry.space_group_name_H-M   'P 1'
#
loop_
_entity.id
_entity.type
_entity.pdbx_description
1 polymer ?
#
loop_
_entity_poly.entity_id
_entity_poly.type
_entity_poly.pdbx_seq_one_letter_code
_entity_poly.pdbx_strand_id
1 'polypeptide(L)'
;RFSTKRTEDGTGLVLYEYRAYSPTLGRWLSRDPLGEQPGSFSLRSGPASLLGAQPYAFVLNAPVFQYDILGLVPPMDVPWWPPKCDPPPLPSPCDVAAHLIRSFLSTPQEKAAWDRYVSGTGGTWELSCSEMRSVLSAARAGNGMTVLDMIEAERRRCEYGFLGYPNSDWWKSRWWMSQRKEVVAVGAPWECALGNVELTIYTECECNKFFFRVCLKDTYDFDPKWLETHRGSGEVPVILVSAAQNALNCGWTPFEFTGCYATGCGP
;
A
#
# COMPACT_ATOMS: atom_id res chain seq x y z
N ARG A 1 -33.60 43.70 1.87
CA ARG A 1 -32.36 44.36 2.36
C ARG A 1 -31.21 43.36 2.20
N PHE A 2 -30.08 43.76 1.58
CA PHE A 2 -29.01 42.85 1.13
C PHE A 2 -27.64 43.38 1.57
N SER A 3 -26.73 42.50 2.01
CA SER A 3 -25.35 42.85 2.44
C SER A 3 -25.26 43.99 3.47
N THR A 4 -26.29 44.19 4.30
CA THR A 4 -26.45 45.32 5.25
C THR A 4 -26.48 46.73 4.64
N LYS A 5 -26.42 46.86 3.31
CA LYS A 5 -26.43 48.14 2.59
C LYS A 5 -27.85 48.73 2.49
N ARG A 6 -27.91 50.05 2.27
CA ARG A 6 -29.17 50.77 2.07
C ARG A 6 -29.74 50.40 0.70
N THR A 7 -31.01 50.01 0.69
CA THR A 7 -31.80 49.88 -0.54
C THR A 7 -32.55 51.18 -0.76
N GLU A 8 -32.55 51.69 -1.98
CA GLU A 8 -33.35 52.85 -2.36
C GLU A 8 -34.71 52.36 -2.89
N ASP A 9 -35.80 52.85 -2.29
CA ASP A 9 -37.13 52.27 -2.46
C ASP A 9 -37.77 52.57 -3.82
N GLY A 10 -37.37 53.66 -4.49
CA GLY A 10 -37.91 54.05 -5.80
C GLY A 10 -37.39 53.22 -6.97
N THR A 11 -36.14 52.76 -6.90
CA THR A 11 -35.45 52.02 -7.98
C THR A 11 -35.11 50.58 -7.60
N GLY A 12 -35.17 50.22 -6.31
CA GLY A 12 -34.80 48.90 -5.81
C GLY A 12 -33.29 48.62 -5.84
N LEU A 13 -32.47 49.65 -6.10
CA LEU A 13 -31.01 49.53 -6.15
C LEU A 13 -30.42 49.45 -4.75
N VAL A 14 -29.32 48.70 -4.63
CA VAL A 14 -28.54 48.61 -3.39
C VAL A 14 -27.33 49.53 -3.52
N LEU A 15 -27.26 50.52 -2.64
CA LEU A 15 -26.24 51.55 -2.67
C LEU A 15 -25.03 51.10 -1.84
N TYR A 16 -23.92 50.85 -2.53
CA TYR A 16 -22.59 50.73 -1.92
C TYR A 16 -21.89 52.08 -1.99
N GLU A 17 -20.77 52.24 -1.26
CA GLU A 17 -20.08 53.53 -1.14
C GLU A 17 -19.67 54.10 -2.50
N TYR A 18 -19.15 53.26 -3.40
CA TYR A 18 -18.64 53.69 -4.70
C TYR A 18 -19.51 53.29 -5.90
N ARG A 19 -20.46 52.35 -5.72
CA ARG A 19 -21.26 51.81 -6.84
C ARG A 19 -22.69 51.49 -6.43
N ALA A 20 -23.60 51.60 -7.40
CA ALA A 20 -24.96 51.07 -7.28
C ALA A 20 -25.01 49.64 -7.83
N TYR A 21 -25.53 48.72 -7.02
CA TYR A 21 -25.77 47.33 -7.39
C TYR A 21 -27.24 47.13 -7.77
N SER A 22 -27.49 46.40 -8.85
CA SER A 22 -28.84 45.95 -9.22
C SER A 22 -29.02 44.48 -8.86
N PRO A 23 -29.81 44.16 -7.82
CA PRO A 23 -30.11 42.77 -7.47
C PRO A 23 -30.84 42.03 -8.59
N THR A 24 -31.74 42.70 -9.30
CA THR A 24 -32.51 42.12 -10.42
C THR A 24 -31.60 41.70 -11.58
N LEU A 25 -30.55 42.48 -11.87
CA LEU A 25 -29.60 42.17 -12.95
C LEU A 25 -28.40 41.35 -12.46
N GLY A 26 -28.21 41.21 -11.15
CA GLY A 26 -27.07 40.50 -10.57
C GLY A 26 -25.71 41.16 -10.79
N ARG A 27 -25.65 42.47 -11.09
CA ARG A 27 -24.42 43.18 -11.49
C ARG A 27 -24.35 44.64 -11.03
N TRP A 28 -23.17 45.22 -11.09
CA TRP A 28 -22.95 46.66 -10.92
C TRP A 28 -23.51 47.45 -12.10
N LEU A 29 -24.04 48.64 -11.84
CA LEU A 29 -24.52 49.55 -12.90
C LEU A 29 -23.41 50.38 -13.55
N SER A 30 -22.28 50.55 -12.85
CA SER A 30 -21.09 51.25 -13.34
C SER A 30 -19.88 50.31 -13.34
N ARG A 31 -18.89 50.63 -14.18
CA ARG A 31 -17.60 49.94 -14.19
C ARG A 31 -16.86 50.14 -12.88
N ASP A 32 -16.04 49.16 -12.49
CA ASP A 32 -15.14 49.30 -11.35
C ASP A 32 -14.10 50.42 -11.57
N PRO A 33 -14.09 51.48 -10.74
CA PRO A 33 -13.09 52.56 -10.84
C PRO A 33 -11.64 52.07 -10.71
N LEU A 34 -11.38 50.95 -10.02
CA LEU A 34 -10.03 50.40 -9.87
C LEU A 34 -9.56 49.62 -11.11
N GLY A 35 -10.48 49.19 -11.97
CA GLY A 35 -10.17 48.47 -13.20
C GLY A 35 -9.62 49.35 -14.33
N GLU A 36 -9.64 50.68 -14.17
CA GLU A 36 -9.23 51.64 -15.20
C GLU A 36 -7.86 52.30 -14.93
N GLN A 37 -7.21 51.97 -13.81
CA GLN A 37 -5.86 52.46 -13.52
C GLN A 37 -4.77 51.61 -14.20
N PRO A 38 -3.80 52.23 -14.91
CA PRO A 38 -2.67 51.50 -15.47
C PRO A 38 -1.89 50.82 -14.35
N GLY A 39 -1.77 49.48 -14.42
CA GLY A 39 -1.06 48.66 -13.42
C GLY A 39 -1.95 47.88 -12.45
N SER A 40 -3.28 48.10 -12.41
CA SER A 40 -4.16 47.36 -11.48
C SER A 40 -4.38 45.90 -11.87
N PHE A 41 -4.12 45.53 -13.13
CA PHE A 41 -4.15 44.15 -13.60
C PHE A 41 -2.94 43.32 -13.13
N SER A 42 -1.83 43.96 -12.71
CA SER A 42 -0.58 43.28 -12.36
C SER A 42 -0.57 42.64 -10.96
N LEU A 43 -1.56 42.90 -10.12
CA LEU A 43 -1.71 42.21 -8.82
C LEU A 43 -2.52 40.91 -8.91
N ARG A 44 -2.94 40.50 -10.12
CA ARG A 44 -3.74 39.28 -10.35
C ARG A 44 -2.84 38.09 -10.75
N SER A 45 -1.89 37.73 -9.89
CA SER A 45 -1.15 36.47 -9.98
C SER A 45 -1.91 35.37 -9.21
N GLY A 46 -3.00 34.89 -9.81
CA GLY A 46 -3.80 33.77 -9.31
C GLY A 46 -4.76 33.24 -10.37
N PRO A 47 -5.38 32.06 -10.18
CA PRO A 47 -6.21 31.40 -11.20
C PRO A 47 -7.43 32.24 -11.65
N ALA A 48 -7.81 33.27 -10.89
CA ALA A 48 -8.83 34.26 -11.29
C ALA A 48 -8.39 35.21 -12.42
N SER A 49 -7.09 35.25 -12.76
CA SER A 49 -6.57 36.01 -13.90
C SER A 49 -7.05 35.45 -15.25
N LEU A 50 -7.37 34.15 -15.30
CA LEU A 50 -7.86 33.47 -16.52
C LEU A 50 -9.33 33.76 -16.83
N LEU A 51 -10.09 34.36 -15.90
CA LEU A 51 -11.51 34.67 -16.08
C LEU A 51 -11.81 36.15 -16.37
N GLY A 52 -10.78 36.97 -16.61
CA GLY A 52 -10.91 38.36 -17.07
C GLY A 52 -11.93 39.16 -16.26
N ALA A 53 -11.48 39.79 -15.17
CA ALA A 53 -12.35 40.54 -14.27
C ALA A 53 -13.32 41.45 -15.04
N GLN A 54 -14.59 41.02 -15.10
CA GLN A 54 -15.61 41.78 -15.81
C GLN A 54 -15.92 43.02 -14.98
N PRO A 55 -15.83 44.24 -15.55
CA PRO A 55 -15.90 45.48 -14.78
C PRO A 55 -17.25 45.71 -14.07
N TYR A 56 -18.26 44.89 -14.39
CA TYR A 56 -19.61 44.94 -13.81
C TYR A 56 -19.91 43.76 -12.89
N ALA A 57 -19.00 42.79 -12.72
CA ALA A 57 -19.29 41.58 -11.93
C ALA A 57 -19.42 41.89 -10.43
N PHE A 58 -20.47 41.37 -9.81
CA PHE A 58 -20.68 41.43 -8.37
C PHE A 58 -20.03 40.21 -7.70
N VAL A 59 -19.04 40.46 -6.83
CA VAL A 59 -18.29 39.45 -6.03
C VAL A 59 -17.92 38.15 -6.78
N LEU A 60 -17.40 38.27 -8.01
CA LEU A 60 -17.01 37.13 -8.85
C LEU A 60 -18.11 36.05 -9.00
N ASN A 61 -19.39 36.49 -9.01
CA ASN A 61 -20.56 35.62 -9.05
C ASN A 61 -20.70 34.68 -7.83
N ALA A 62 -20.11 35.02 -6.68
CA ALA A 62 -20.21 34.29 -5.42
C ALA A 62 -20.93 35.08 -4.29
N PRO A 63 -22.16 35.62 -4.51
CA PRO A 63 -22.87 36.49 -3.56
C PRO A 63 -23.31 35.83 -2.26
N VAL A 64 -23.21 34.49 -2.18
CA VAL A 64 -23.59 33.73 -0.98
C VAL A 64 -22.51 33.80 0.11
N PHE A 65 -21.23 33.84 -0.29
CA PHE A 65 -20.10 33.72 0.65
C PHE A 65 -19.11 34.88 0.57
N GLN A 66 -19.31 35.81 -0.36
CA GLN A 66 -18.49 37.00 -0.50
C GLN A 66 -19.33 38.26 -0.32
N TYR A 67 -18.68 39.31 0.17
CA TYR A 67 -19.24 40.64 0.32
C TYR A 67 -18.26 41.65 -0.27
N ASP A 68 -18.78 42.70 -0.90
CA ASP A 68 -18.01 43.83 -1.40
C ASP A 68 -18.30 45.03 -0.48
N ILE A 69 -17.44 45.32 0.50
CA ILE A 69 -17.76 46.33 1.53
C ILE A 69 -18.00 47.72 0.91
N LEU A 70 -17.19 48.08 -0.09
CA LEU A 70 -17.13 49.45 -0.63
C LEU A 70 -17.89 49.57 -1.95
N GLY A 71 -18.24 48.47 -2.59
CA GLY A 71 -18.57 48.48 -4.01
C GLY A 71 -17.32 48.77 -4.85
N LEU A 72 -16.18 48.21 -4.47
CA LEU A 72 -14.92 48.18 -5.21
C LEU A 72 -14.42 46.75 -5.04
N VAL A 73 -13.99 46.08 -6.12
CA VAL A 73 -13.54 44.67 -6.04
C VAL A 73 -12.75 44.47 -4.74
N PRO A 74 -13.21 43.57 -3.84
CA PRO A 74 -12.68 43.53 -2.49
C PRO A 74 -11.15 43.32 -2.57
N PRO A 75 -10.34 44.01 -1.74
CA PRO A 75 -8.99 43.55 -1.52
C PRO A 75 -9.11 42.08 -1.12
N MET A 76 -8.44 41.20 -1.88
CA MET A 76 -8.40 39.76 -1.58
C MET A 76 -7.57 39.53 -0.32
N ASP A 77 -8.09 39.98 0.81
CA ASP A 77 -7.65 39.61 2.14
C ASP A 77 -8.89 39.09 2.87
N VAL A 78 -9.37 37.93 2.44
CA VAL A 78 -10.08 37.02 3.35
C VAL A 78 -8.99 36.24 4.07
N PRO A 79 -8.65 36.53 5.35
CA PRO A 79 -7.48 35.93 5.97
C PRO A 79 -7.70 34.47 6.40
N TRP A 80 -8.86 33.86 6.11
CA TRP A 80 -9.16 32.51 6.54
C TRP A 80 -10.18 31.85 5.60
N TRP A 81 -9.74 30.80 4.89
CA TRP A 81 -10.51 29.74 4.21
C TRP A 81 -10.62 29.80 2.66
N PRO A 82 -10.48 28.69 1.89
CA PRO A 82 -10.37 27.27 2.29
C PRO A 82 -9.17 27.05 3.21
N PRO A 83 -9.14 25.99 4.04
CA PRO A 83 -7.90 25.72 4.74
C PRO A 83 -6.87 25.65 3.61
N LYS A 84 -5.67 26.15 3.84
CA LYS A 84 -4.58 25.57 3.08
C LYS A 84 -4.65 24.08 3.45
N CYS A 85 -5.28 23.28 2.59
CA CYS A 85 -4.89 21.91 2.48
C CYS A 85 -3.45 22.08 2.03
N ASP A 86 -2.54 22.10 3.01
CA ASP A 86 -1.13 21.99 2.69
C ASP A 86 -1.08 20.77 1.75
N PRO A 87 -0.52 20.93 0.54
CA PRO A 87 -0.38 19.80 -0.35
C PRO A 87 0.27 18.69 0.49
N PRO A 88 -0.22 17.43 0.38
CA PRO A 88 0.36 16.35 1.16
C PRO A 88 1.88 16.45 1.01
N PRO A 89 2.64 16.31 2.12
CA PRO A 89 4.08 16.45 2.07
C PRO A 89 4.61 15.60 0.92
N LEU A 90 5.52 16.17 0.14
CA LEU A 90 6.15 15.43 -0.95
C LEU A 90 6.67 14.10 -0.40
N PRO A 91 6.44 12.98 -1.12
CA PRO A 91 6.91 11.68 -0.66
C PRO A 91 8.41 11.77 -0.42
N SER A 92 8.87 11.20 0.70
CA SER A 92 10.30 11.18 0.98
C SER A 92 11.03 10.40 -0.12
N PRO A 93 12.34 10.63 -0.33
CA PRO A 93 13.12 9.81 -1.25
C PRO A 93 12.99 8.30 -0.98
N CYS A 94 12.81 7.92 0.30
CA CYS A 94 12.52 6.56 0.72
C CYS A 94 11.16 6.05 0.23
N ASP A 95 10.10 6.87 0.31
CA ASP A 95 8.77 6.51 -0.19
C ASP A 95 8.79 6.34 -1.71
N VAL A 96 9.49 7.23 -2.43
CA VAL A 96 9.66 7.12 -3.88
C VAL A 96 10.40 5.84 -4.24
N ALA A 97 11.52 5.53 -3.58
CA ALA A 97 12.25 4.29 -3.79
C ALA A 97 11.38 3.06 -3.46
N ALA A 98 10.63 3.11 -2.35
CA ALA A 98 9.73 2.05 -1.94
C ALA A 98 8.68 1.73 -3.01
N HIS A 99 8.04 2.77 -3.56
CA HIS A 99 7.03 2.62 -4.61
C HIS A 99 7.60 2.13 -5.94
N LEU A 100 8.79 2.62 -6.33
CA LEU A 100 9.45 2.18 -7.54
C LEU A 100 9.80 0.69 -7.47
N ILE A 101 10.45 0.25 -6.39
CA ILE A 101 10.78 -1.18 -6.20
C ILE A 101 9.50 -2.02 -6.19
N ARG A 102 8.47 -1.58 -5.45
CA ARG A 102 7.18 -2.25 -5.38
C ARG A 102 6.52 -2.46 -6.75
N SER A 103 6.74 -1.56 -7.71
CA SER A 103 6.19 -1.66 -9.06
C SER A 103 6.77 -2.82 -9.87
N PHE A 104 7.99 -3.27 -9.54
CA PHE A 104 8.65 -4.42 -10.16
C PHE A 104 8.23 -5.75 -9.52
N LEU A 105 7.55 -5.73 -8.37
CA LEU A 105 7.08 -6.93 -7.68
C LEU A 105 5.84 -7.51 -8.41
N SER A 106 5.72 -8.83 -8.43
CA SER A 106 4.77 -9.51 -9.31
C SER A 106 3.61 -10.13 -8.54
N THR A 107 3.89 -10.83 -7.44
CA THR A 107 2.88 -11.55 -6.67
C THR A 107 2.30 -10.68 -5.54
N PRO A 108 1.03 -10.88 -5.17
CA PRO A 108 0.44 -10.22 -4.00
C PRO A 108 1.21 -10.50 -2.70
N GLN A 109 1.71 -11.73 -2.53
CA GLN A 109 2.46 -12.20 -1.37
C GLN A 109 3.78 -11.44 -1.22
N GLU A 110 4.53 -11.33 -2.31
CA GLU A 110 5.79 -10.57 -2.34
C GLU A 110 5.55 -9.08 -2.10
N LYS A 111 4.51 -8.51 -2.72
CA LYS A 111 4.13 -7.10 -2.49
C LYS A 111 3.79 -6.84 -1.02
N ALA A 112 3.05 -7.75 -0.39
CA ALA A 112 2.69 -7.62 1.01
C ALA A 112 3.90 -7.80 1.94
N ALA A 113 4.81 -8.73 1.61
CA ALA A 113 6.09 -8.89 2.29
C ALA A 113 6.95 -7.62 2.19
N TRP A 114 7.03 -7.04 1.00
CA TRP A 114 7.70 -5.77 0.74
C TRP A 114 7.09 -4.62 1.54
N ASP A 115 5.77 -4.46 1.51
CA ASP A 115 5.07 -3.40 2.25
C ASP A 115 5.36 -3.49 3.75
N ARG A 116 5.48 -4.71 4.29
CA ARG A 116 5.91 -4.92 5.67
C ARG A 116 7.39 -4.58 5.88
N TYR A 117 8.27 -5.01 4.99
CA TYR A 117 9.70 -4.71 5.08
C TYR A 117 10.00 -3.21 5.13
N VAL A 118 9.35 -2.43 4.25
CA VAL A 118 9.53 -0.97 4.18
C VAL A 118 8.86 -0.24 5.34
N SER A 119 7.89 -0.85 6.01
CA SER A 119 7.27 -0.27 7.21
C SER A 119 8.23 -0.18 8.41
N GLY A 120 9.35 -0.92 8.39
CA GLY A 120 10.35 -0.88 9.45
C GLY A 120 9.92 -1.53 10.76
N THR A 121 8.77 -2.23 10.80
CA THR A 121 8.25 -2.84 12.03
C THR A 121 8.98 -4.12 12.43
N GLY A 122 9.71 -4.74 11.50
CA GLY A 122 10.36 -6.04 11.69
C GLY A 122 9.44 -7.13 12.23
N GLY A 123 9.99 -7.94 13.15
CA GLY A 123 9.25 -8.93 13.93
C GLY A 123 8.95 -10.22 13.16
N THR A 124 7.78 -10.79 13.42
CA THR A 124 7.37 -12.08 12.86
C THR A 124 6.04 -11.95 12.11
N TRP A 125 5.97 -12.54 10.92
CA TRP A 125 4.75 -12.78 10.16
C TRP A 125 4.37 -14.25 10.33
N GLU A 126 3.35 -14.51 11.14
CA GLU A 126 2.81 -15.85 11.35
C GLU A 126 1.81 -16.21 10.24
N LEU A 127 2.15 -17.22 9.45
CA LEU A 127 1.33 -17.78 8.39
C LEU A 127 0.25 -18.67 8.99
N SER A 128 -1.00 -18.44 8.57
CA SER A 128 -2.14 -19.28 8.93
C SER A 128 -2.01 -20.70 8.39
N CYS A 129 -2.82 -21.63 8.91
CA CYS A 129 -2.88 -23.03 8.40
C CYS A 129 -3.12 -23.08 6.88
N SER A 130 -3.99 -22.20 6.34
CA SER A 130 -4.34 -22.17 4.91
C SER A 130 -3.20 -21.62 4.06
N GLU A 131 -2.49 -20.60 4.53
CA GLU A 131 -1.30 -20.06 3.88
C GLU A 131 -0.16 -21.07 3.89
N MET A 132 0.09 -21.72 5.04
CA MET A 132 1.08 -22.80 5.13
C MET A 132 0.73 -23.95 4.18
N ARG A 133 -0.54 -24.35 4.09
CA ARG A 133 -0.97 -25.35 3.11
C ARG A 133 -0.71 -24.91 1.67
N SER A 134 -0.95 -23.63 1.35
CA SER A 134 -0.63 -23.06 0.04
C SER A 134 0.87 -23.15 -0.25
N VAL A 135 1.74 -22.77 0.69
CA VAL A 135 3.20 -22.91 0.57
C VAL A 135 3.59 -24.37 0.31
N LEU A 136 3.15 -25.29 1.17
CA LEU A 136 3.55 -26.70 1.12
C LEU A 136 3.03 -27.44 -0.12
N SER A 137 1.91 -27.02 -0.69
CA SER A 137 1.35 -27.60 -1.91
C SER A 137 2.18 -27.32 -3.16
N ALA A 138 3.01 -26.27 -3.13
CA ALA A 138 3.89 -25.87 -4.23
C ALA A 138 5.38 -26.03 -3.90
N ALA A 139 5.73 -26.36 -2.66
CA ALA A 139 7.10 -26.55 -2.21
C ALA A 139 7.64 -27.92 -2.65
N ARG A 140 8.69 -27.90 -3.48
CA ARG A 140 9.31 -29.12 -4.03
C ARG A 140 10.68 -29.39 -3.42
N ALA A 141 10.88 -30.63 -3.00
CA ALA A 141 12.19 -31.14 -2.59
C ALA A 141 13.09 -31.41 -3.80
N GLY A 142 14.38 -31.69 -3.58
CA GLY A 142 15.34 -31.95 -4.66
C GLY A 142 15.00 -33.15 -5.58
N ASN A 143 14.14 -34.06 -5.12
CA ASN A 143 13.61 -35.18 -5.90
C ASN A 143 12.35 -34.83 -6.73
N GLY A 144 11.90 -33.57 -6.71
CA GLY A 144 10.74 -33.08 -7.45
C GLY A 144 9.37 -33.33 -6.79
N MET A 145 9.30 -34.14 -5.72
CA MET A 145 8.05 -34.36 -4.98
C MET A 145 7.69 -33.13 -4.14
N THR A 146 6.40 -32.90 -3.95
CA THR A 146 5.95 -31.89 -2.99
C THR A 146 6.10 -32.40 -1.56
N VAL A 147 6.24 -31.49 -0.61
CA VAL A 147 6.27 -31.85 0.82
C VAL A 147 4.99 -32.58 1.24
N LEU A 148 3.84 -32.20 0.68
CA LEU A 148 2.57 -32.88 0.94
C LEU A 148 2.56 -34.30 0.38
N ASP A 149 3.15 -34.56 -0.79
CA ASP A 149 3.28 -35.92 -1.34
C ASP A 149 4.18 -36.80 -0.46
N MET A 150 5.27 -36.23 0.07
CA MET A 150 6.16 -36.93 0.99
C MET A 150 5.44 -37.31 2.30
N ILE A 151 4.58 -36.43 2.82
CA ILE A 151 3.77 -36.70 4.01
C ILE A 151 2.71 -37.76 3.71
N GLU A 152 2.05 -37.69 2.55
CA GLU A 152 1.06 -38.68 2.14
C GLU A 152 1.68 -40.08 1.97
N ALA A 153 2.93 -40.16 1.49
CA ALA A 153 3.67 -41.41 1.44
C ALA A 153 3.94 -42.00 2.83
N GLU A 154 4.33 -41.18 3.81
CA GLU A 154 4.50 -41.60 5.21
C GLU A 154 3.17 -41.98 5.86
N ARG A 155 2.08 -41.26 5.55
CA ARG A 155 0.72 -41.58 6.01
C ARG A 155 0.30 -42.96 5.52
N ARG A 156 0.49 -43.27 4.24
CA ARG A 156 0.20 -44.60 3.66
C ARG A 156 1.06 -45.70 4.28
N ARG A 157 2.32 -45.41 4.59
CA ARG A 157 3.20 -46.33 5.33
C ARG A 157 2.62 -46.64 6.72
N CYS A 158 2.07 -45.64 7.42
CA CYS A 158 1.40 -45.79 8.72
C CYS A 158 0.10 -46.59 8.65
N GLU A 159 -0.68 -46.39 7.60
CA GLU A 159 -1.98 -47.06 7.45
C GLU A 159 -1.85 -48.54 7.05
N TYR A 160 -0.99 -48.84 6.07
CA TYR A 160 -0.91 -50.16 5.44
C TYR A 160 0.31 -50.98 5.85
N GLY A 161 1.27 -50.38 6.56
CA GLY A 161 2.59 -50.98 6.77
C GLY A 161 3.40 -51.07 5.47
N PHE A 162 4.63 -51.55 5.56
CA PHE A 162 5.48 -51.74 4.38
C PHE A 162 5.07 -53.06 3.69
N LEU A 163 4.36 -52.99 2.56
CA LEU A 163 4.12 -54.13 1.67
C LEU A 163 5.47 -54.61 1.09
N GLY A 164 6.18 -55.52 1.76
CA GLY A 164 7.35 -56.15 1.15
C GLY A 164 8.49 -56.66 2.04
N TYR A 165 8.40 -56.62 3.38
CA TYR A 165 9.43 -57.26 4.23
C TYR A 165 8.87 -58.48 4.95
N PRO A 166 9.31 -59.71 4.60
CA PRO A 166 8.84 -60.94 5.25
C PRO A 166 9.31 -61.08 6.70
N ASN A 167 10.34 -60.35 7.15
CA ASN A 167 11.03 -60.59 8.43
C ASN A 167 11.53 -59.29 9.13
N SER A 168 10.69 -58.28 9.31
CA SER A 168 11.00 -57.21 10.26
C SER A 168 9.83 -56.99 11.21
N ASP A 169 10.14 -57.00 12.51
CA ASP A 169 9.30 -56.56 13.62
C ASP A 169 8.07 -55.75 13.19
N TRP A 170 6.93 -56.42 13.02
CA TRP A 170 5.66 -55.81 12.59
C TRP A 170 5.16 -54.70 13.54
N TRP A 171 5.75 -54.60 14.74
CA TRP A 171 5.54 -53.52 15.69
C TRP A 171 6.35 -52.25 15.34
N LYS A 172 7.53 -52.38 14.72
CA LYS A 172 8.33 -51.24 14.20
C LYS A 172 7.63 -50.54 13.02
N SER A 173 6.79 -51.27 12.28
CA SER A 173 5.88 -50.70 11.27
C SER A 173 4.56 -50.21 11.85
N ARG A 174 4.41 -50.15 13.18
CA ARG A 174 3.24 -49.59 13.88
C ARG A 174 3.58 -48.49 14.88
N TRP A 175 4.86 -48.23 15.10
CA TRP A 175 5.33 -47.14 15.95
C TRP A 175 6.64 -46.56 15.44
N TRP A 176 6.63 -45.28 15.05
CA TRP A 176 7.85 -44.53 14.75
C TRP A 176 7.65 -43.03 14.92
N MET A 177 8.77 -42.34 15.13
CA MET A 177 8.87 -40.88 15.11
C MET A 177 10.08 -40.48 14.27
N SER A 178 9.92 -39.41 13.50
CA SER A 178 11.00 -38.82 12.70
C SER A 178 10.89 -37.31 12.73
N GLN A 179 12.04 -36.65 12.89
CA GLN A 179 12.20 -35.22 12.70
C GLN A 179 13.36 -35.00 11.73
N ARG A 180 13.11 -34.25 10.67
CA ARG A 180 14.14 -33.91 9.68
C ARG A 180 13.98 -32.47 9.18
N LYS A 181 15.06 -31.95 8.63
CA LYS A 181 15.09 -30.69 7.90
C LYS A 181 15.12 -30.99 6.41
N GLU A 182 14.32 -30.27 5.63
CA GLU A 182 14.24 -30.43 4.17
C GLU A 182 14.34 -29.06 3.52
N VAL A 183 15.32 -28.90 2.62
CA VAL A 183 15.43 -27.68 1.80
C VAL A 183 14.53 -27.84 0.59
N VAL A 184 13.63 -26.89 0.38
CA VAL A 184 12.63 -26.93 -0.69
C VAL A 184 12.59 -25.64 -1.46
N ALA A 185 12.34 -25.75 -2.77
CA ALA A 185 12.02 -24.61 -3.62
C ALA A 185 10.51 -24.35 -3.54
N VAL A 186 10.12 -23.19 -3.01
CA VAL A 186 8.72 -22.78 -2.91
C VAL A 186 8.23 -22.31 -4.28
N GLY A 187 7.13 -22.88 -4.76
CA GLY A 187 6.49 -22.43 -6.00
C GLY A 187 5.48 -21.30 -5.79
N ALA A 188 4.85 -20.89 -6.89
CA ALA A 188 3.79 -19.89 -6.86
C ALA A 188 2.65 -20.25 -5.87
N PRO A 189 2.05 -19.25 -5.18
CA PRO A 189 2.28 -17.81 -5.34
C PRO A 189 3.39 -17.24 -4.43
N TRP A 190 4.02 -18.09 -3.60
CA TRP A 190 4.97 -17.68 -2.57
C TRP A 190 6.43 -17.67 -3.01
N GLU A 191 6.74 -18.24 -4.18
CA GLU A 191 8.09 -18.31 -4.76
C GLU A 191 8.88 -17.00 -4.66
N CYS A 192 8.23 -15.87 -4.94
CA CYS A 192 8.89 -14.57 -4.93
C CYS A 192 9.05 -13.96 -3.53
N ALA A 193 8.30 -14.44 -2.55
CA ALA A 193 8.38 -13.98 -1.17
C ALA A 193 9.32 -14.86 -0.31
N LEU A 194 9.40 -16.16 -0.61
CA LEU A 194 10.13 -17.14 0.20
C LEU A 194 11.30 -17.80 -0.54
N GLY A 195 11.23 -17.98 -1.86
CA GLY A 195 12.28 -18.64 -2.63
C GLY A 195 12.58 -20.06 -2.13
N ASN A 196 13.83 -20.31 -1.74
CA ASN A 196 14.26 -21.58 -1.17
C ASN A 196 14.26 -21.52 0.35
N VAL A 197 13.54 -22.44 0.99
CA VAL A 197 13.38 -22.44 2.46
C VAL A 197 13.76 -23.78 3.07
N GLU A 198 14.20 -23.76 4.32
CA GLU A 198 14.41 -24.97 5.13
C GLU A 198 13.16 -25.23 5.97
N LEU A 199 12.49 -26.36 5.71
CA LEU A 199 11.34 -26.80 6.49
C LEU A 199 11.75 -27.81 7.55
N THR A 200 11.16 -27.70 8.74
CA THR A 200 11.25 -28.73 9.77
C THR A 200 10.03 -29.65 9.67
N ILE A 201 10.24 -30.91 9.32
CA ILE A 201 9.21 -31.93 9.14
C ILE A 201 9.27 -32.91 10.30
N TYR A 202 8.18 -33.02 11.04
CA TYR A 202 7.92 -34.01 12.07
C TYR A 202 6.82 -34.95 11.61
N THR A 203 7.05 -36.26 11.72
CA THR A 203 6.08 -37.31 11.41
C THR A 203 6.12 -38.38 12.48
N GLU A 204 4.95 -38.83 12.89
CA GLU A 204 4.76 -39.86 13.90
C GLU A 204 3.67 -40.84 13.44
N CYS A 205 3.87 -42.11 13.73
CA CYS A 205 2.84 -43.13 13.60
C CYS A 205 2.74 -43.89 14.92
N GLU A 206 1.54 -44.01 15.45
CA GLU A 206 1.25 -44.80 16.64
C GLU A 206 -0.01 -45.63 16.41
N CYS A 207 0.12 -46.96 16.38
CA CYS A 207 -1.02 -47.88 16.20
C CYS A 207 -1.91 -47.52 14.99
N ASN A 208 -1.29 -47.26 13.84
CA ASN A 208 -1.93 -46.83 12.58
C ASN A 208 -2.58 -45.44 12.63
N LYS A 209 -2.32 -44.63 13.66
CA LYS A 209 -2.67 -43.22 13.69
C LYS A 209 -1.46 -42.40 13.28
N PHE A 210 -1.60 -41.66 12.19
CA PHE A 210 -0.54 -40.83 11.65
C PHE A 210 -0.69 -39.38 12.11
N PHE A 211 0.37 -38.81 12.66
CA PHE A 211 0.48 -37.40 13.01
C PHE A 211 1.63 -36.77 12.25
N PHE A 212 1.48 -35.51 11.86
CA PHE A 212 2.57 -34.76 11.27
C PHE A 212 2.52 -33.30 11.68
N ARG A 213 3.67 -32.64 11.61
CA ARG A 213 3.81 -31.20 11.76
C ARG A 213 4.96 -30.73 10.86
N VAL A 214 4.68 -29.78 9.98
CA VAL A 214 5.68 -29.10 9.16
C VAL A 214 5.73 -27.65 9.58
N CYS A 215 6.91 -27.16 9.95
CA CYS A 215 7.10 -25.76 10.31
C CYS A 215 8.09 -25.08 9.38
N LEU A 216 7.75 -23.86 8.98
CA LEU A 216 8.58 -22.93 8.24
C LEU A 216 9.11 -21.88 9.21
N LYS A 217 10.40 -21.58 9.10
CA LYS A 217 11.01 -20.39 9.67
C LYS A 217 12.01 -19.85 8.65
N ASP A 218 11.74 -18.67 8.12
CA ASP A 218 12.57 -18.05 7.09
C ASP A 218 12.65 -16.54 7.28
N THR A 219 13.71 -15.90 6.79
CA THR A 219 13.91 -14.44 6.95
C THR A 219 13.65 -13.74 5.63
N TYR A 220 12.74 -12.78 5.63
CA TYR A 220 12.57 -11.86 4.52
C TYR A 220 13.48 -10.65 4.72
N ASP A 221 14.61 -10.65 4.03
CA ASP A 221 15.61 -9.59 4.07
C ASP A 221 15.68 -8.75 2.77
N PHE A 222 14.81 -9.05 1.80
CA PHE A 222 14.78 -8.49 0.44
C PHE A 222 16.18 -8.36 -0.16
N ASP A 223 16.82 -9.50 -0.47
CA ASP A 223 18.12 -9.50 -1.15
C ASP A 223 17.97 -9.01 -2.61
N PRO A 224 18.53 -7.86 -2.99
CA PRO A 224 18.45 -7.39 -4.36
C PRO A 224 19.15 -8.32 -5.38
N LYS A 225 20.11 -9.17 -4.96
CA LYS A 225 20.70 -10.22 -5.82
C LYS A 225 19.69 -11.31 -6.18
N TRP A 226 18.65 -11.48 -5.38
CA TRP A 226 17.54 -12.37 -5.70
C TRP A 226 16.78 -11.90 -6.95
N LEU A 227 16.62 -10.59 -7.13
CA LEU A 227 16.01 -10.00 -8.35
C LEU A 227 16.90 -10.19 -9.58
N GLU A 228 18.22 -10.09 -9.44
CA GLU A 228 19.16 -10.36 -10.55
C GLU A 228 19.03 -11.81 -11.03
N THR A 229 18.99 -12.76 -10.08
CA THR A 229 18.97 -14.19 -10.38
C THR A 229 17.62 -14.72 -10.84
N HIS A 230 16.50 -14.11 -10.41
CA HIS A 230 15.15 -14.62 -10.70
C HIS A 230 14.34 -13.72 -11.66
N ARG A 231 14.78 -12.50 -11.97
CA ARG A 231 14.00 -11.54 -12.80
C ARG A 231 14.77 -10.86 -13.93
N GLY A 232 16.09 -11.06 -14.07
CA GLY A 232 16.89 -10.48 -15.16
C GLY A 232 16.90 -8.95 -15.25
N SER A 233 16.26 -8.26 -14.30
CA SER A 233 16.05 -6.81 -14.25
C SER A 233 16.85 -6.15 -13.12
N GLY A 234 17.72 -6.93 -12.46
CA GLY A 234 18.12 -6.69 -11.07
C GLY A 234 18.97 -5.45 -10.82
N GLU A 235 19.70 -4.92 -11.81
CA GLU A 235 20.63 -3.80 -11.59
C GLU A 235 19.93 -2.56 -11.00
N VAL A 236 18.77 -2.17 -11.54
CA VAL A 236 18.06 -0.95 -11.09
C VAL A 236 17.47 -1.11 -9.68
N PRO A 237 16.69 -2.16 -9.36
CA PRO A 237 16.25 -2.40 -7.99
C PRO A 237 17.40 -2.57 -6.99
N VAL A 238 18.51 -3.23 -7.36
CA VAL A 238 19.68 -3.40 -6.49
C VAL A 238 20.28 -2.06 -6.09
N ILE A 239 20.49 -1.17 -7.07
CA ILE A 239 21.03 0.17 -6.84
C ILE A 239 20.07 0.97 -5.94
N LEU A 240 18.76 0.89 -6.17
CA LEU A 240 17.75 1.62 -5.38
C LEU A 240 17.69 1.13 -3.93
N VAL A 241 17.73 -0.18 -3.68
CA VAL A 241 17.76 -0.74 -2.31
C VAL A 241 19.02 -0.31 -1.59
N SER A 242 20.19 -0.45 -2.24
CA SER A 242 21.47 -0.06 -1.66
C SER A 242 21.51 1.44 -1.34
N ALA A 243 21.02 2.30 -2.24
CA ALA A 243 20.90 3.73 -1.99
C ALA A 243 19.94 4.04 -0.84
N ALA A 244 18.79 3.36 -0.77
CA ALA A 244 17.80 3.55 0.28
C ALA A 244 18.31 3.14 1.67
N GLN A 245 18.99 1.99 1.77
CA GLN A 245 19.50 1.48 3.04
C GLN A 245 20.79 2.18 3.48
N ASN A 246 21.77 2.32 2.59
CA ASN A 246 23.10 2.79 2.96
C ASN A 246 23.25 4.31 2.92
N ALA A 247 22.55 5.00 2.01
CA ALA A 247 22.69 6.45 1.86
C ALA A 247 21.54 7.23 2.52
N LEU A 248 20.31 6.73 2.44
CA LEU A 248 19.13 7.42 2.96
C LEU A 248 18.67 6.94 4.33
N ASN A 249 19.19 5.80 4.81
CA ASN A 249 18.82 5.18 6.09
C ASN A 249 17.30 5.08 6.28
N CYS A 250 16.60 4.52 5.28
CA CYS A 250 15.13 4.49 5.21
C CYS A 250 14.43 3.66 6.29
N GLY A 251 15.18 3.05 7.22
CA GLY A 251 14.61 2.28 8.33
C GLY A 251 13.90 1.00 7.90
N TRP A 252 14.14 0.50 6.69
CA TRP A 252 13.59 -0.78 6.24
C TRP A 252 14.24 -1.92 7.01
N THR A 253 13.43 -2.84 7.53
CA THR A 253 13.90 -3.88 8.45
C THR A 253 13.46 -5.26 7.99
N PRO A 254 14.38 -6.25 7.97
CA PRO A 254 14.02 -7.65 7.80
C PRO A 254 13.03 -8.14 8.87
N PHE A 255 12.26 -9.15 8.52
CA PHE A 255 11.34 -9.83 9.44
C PHE A 255 11.33 -11.34 9.17
N GLU A 256 10.82 -12.12 10.11
CA GLU A 256 10.77 -13.58 10.00
C GLU A 256 9.37 -14.03 9.54
N PHE A 257 9.30 -14.85 8.49
CA PHE A 257 8.14 -15.71 8.24
C PHE A 257 8.19 -16.91 9.16
N THR A 258 7.08 -17.18 9.85
CA THR A 258 6.92 -18.40 10.64
C THR A 258 5.56 -19.02 10.37
N GLY A 259 5.43 -20.32 10.54
CA GLY A 259 4.13 -20.98 10.46
C GLY A 259 4.27 -22.48 10.56
N CYS A 260 3.22 -23.16 11.01
CA CYS A 260 3.19 -24.61 11.06
C CYS A 260 1.90 -25.16 10.45
N TYR A 261 2.01 -26.25 9.70
CA TYR A 261 0.90 -27.04 9.19
C TYR A 261 0.96 -28.44 9.82
N ALA A 262 -0.11 -28.86 10.49
CA ALA A 262 -0.13 -30.11 11.23
C ALA A 262 -1.43 -30.90 11.01
N THR A 263 -1.45 -32.16 11.44
CA THR A 263 -2.66 -32.97 11.56
C THR A 263 -3.74 -32.20 12.32
N GLY A 264 -4.91 -32.01 11.71
CA GLY A 264 -6.01 -31.26 12.31
C GLY A 264 -6.01 -29.74 12.05
N CYS A 265 -5.07 -29.20 11.26
CA CYS A 265 -5.26 -27.89 10.60
C CYS A 265 -6.50 -28.00 9.68
N GLY A 266 -7.66 -27.60 10.19
CA GLY A 266 -8.87 -27.40 9.37
C GLY A 266 -8.76 -26.16 8.48
N PRO A 267 -9.76 -25.89 7.62
CA PRO A 267 -9.97 -24.54 7.10
C PRO A 267 -10.18 -23.53 8.23
#